data_AF-A0A834GVL2-F1
#
_entry.id   AF-A0A834GVL2-F1
#
_cell.length_a   1.000
_cell.length_b   1.000
_cell.length_c   1.000
_cell.angle_alpha   90.00
_cell.angle_beta   90.00
_cell.angle_gamma   90.00
#
_symmetry.space_group_name_H-M   'P 1'
#
loop_
_entity.id
_entity.type
_entity.pdbx_description
1 polymer ?
#
loop_
_entity_poly.entity_id
_entity_poly.type
_entity_poly.pdbx_seq_one_letter_code
_entity_poly.pdbx_strand_id
1 'polypeptide(L)'
;MAAVSSLAFSALGQSTERKVTAPSPRPNFDGVRCRTSFSFTSLRVRVSKISIRCMSSFTDVPTVAETKSNFLNAYKRPIPSIYNTVLQELIVQHHLMRYKRTHRYDAVFALGFVTVFDQLMEGYPSDEDREAIFQSYIRALKEDPDIYRNDAKKLEEWASAQNASSLVSFSSREGEVEGMLKDIAERARGDGSFSYSRFFAIGLFRLLELSNATEPTVLEQVYDLSGKLLTMEWLPHYLIFKHSITRLCAALNINKRSVDRDLDVYRNLLSKLVQAKELLKEYVDREKKKREERVESQKASEAVAKCLGDYHYAGR
;
A
#
# COMPACT_ATOMS: atom_id res chain seq x y z
N MET A 1 -2.17 12.78 -26.11
CA MET A 1 -2.88 13.14 -24.86
C MET A 1 -3.86 12.02 -24.56
N ALA A 2 -3.44 11.02 -23.79
CA ALA A 2 -4.32 9.94 -23.33
C ALA A 2 -4.60 10.16 -21.85
N ALA A 3 -5.87 10.29 -21.49
CA ALA A 3 -6.32 10.51 -20.12
C ALA A 3 -6.05 9.26 -19.29
N VAL A 4 -5.29 9.42 -18.21
CA VAL A 4 -5.07 8.35 -17.23
C VAL A 4 -6.29 8.32 -16.32
N SER A 5 -7.06 7.23 -16.38
CA SER A 5 -8.18 6.99 -15.49
C SER A 5 -7.68 6.89 -14.05
N SER A 6 -8.18 7.78 -13.20
CA SER A 6 -7.92 7.78 -11.75
C SER A 6 -8.41 6.47 -11.12
N LEU A 7 -7.50 5.69 -10.55
CA LEU A 7 -7.85 4.55 -9.70
C LEU A 7 -8.32 5.08 -8.34
N ALA A 8 -9.63 5.24 -8.17
CA ALA A 8 -10.22 5.61 -6.89
C ALA A 8 -10.32 4.38 -5.98
N PHE A 9 -9.77 4.47 -4.77
CA PHE A 9 -10.00 3.51 -3.70
C PHE A 9 -11.36 3.79 -3.04
N SER A 10 -12.23 2.78 -2.98
CA SER A 10 -13.55 2.88 -2.36
C SER A 10 -13.45 3.28 -0.89
N ALA A 11 -14.26 4.28 -0.51
CA ALA A 11 -14.36 4.79 0.85
C ALA A 11 -14.94 3.75 1.82
N LEU A 12 -14.47 3.84 3.06
CA LEU A 12 -14.87 3.10 4.25
C LEU A 12 -16.41 3.09 4.40
N GLY A 13 -17.02 1.89 4.42
CA GLY A 13 -18.44 1.74 4.71
C GLY A 13 -18.75 2.15 6.15
N GLN A 14 -19.51 3.23 6.33
CA GLN A 14 -20.13 3.56 7.62
C GLN A 14 -21.32 2.62 7.86
N SER A 15 -21.28 1.97 9.01
CA SER A 15 -22.40 1.21 9.59
C SER A 15 -23.60 2.14 9.81
N THR A 16 -24.79 1.69 9.42
CA THR A 16 -26.05 2.39 9.65
C THR A 16 -26.59 2.06 11.04
N GLU A 17 -26.39 2.95 12.01
CA GLU A 17 -27.25 2.98 13.21
C GLU A 17 -28.42 3.95 12.99
N ARG A 18 -29.62 3.39 12.93
CA ARG A 18 -30.88 4.15 13.05
C ARG A 18 -30.96 4.75 14.45
N LYS A 19 -31.08 6.07 14.56
CA LYS A 19 -31.63 6.71 15.76
C LYS A 19 -32.72 7.70 15.39
N VAL A 20 -33.84 7.53 16.10
CA VAL A 20 -35.16 8.10 15.90
C VAL A 20 -35.18 9.62 16.12
N THR A 21 -35.89 10.33 15.24
CA THR A 21 -36.13 11.77 15.27
C THR A 21 -37.31 12.11 16.19
N ALA A 22 -37.16 13.12 17.06
CA ALA A 22 -38.28 13.89 17.62
C ALA A 22 -37.85 15.36 17.84
N PRO A 23 -38.76 16.35 17.67
CA PRO A 23 -38.39 17.77 17.51
C PRO A 23 -38.53 18.59 18.80
N SER A 24 -37.83 19.73 18.87
CA SER A 24 -38.05 20.78 19.88
C SER A 24 -37.63 22.16 19.32
N PRO A 25 -38.22 23.29 19.77
CA PRO A 25 -38.54 24.44 18.93
C PRO A 25 -37.49 25.57 18.95
N ARG A 26 -37.60 26.44 17.94
CA ARG A 26 -36.92 27.75 17.85
C ARG A 26 -37.48 28.73 18.88
N PRO A 27 -36.73 29.82 19.16
CA PRO A 27 -37.36 31.14 19.07
C PRO A 27 -36.61 32.10 18.14
N ASN A 28 -37.43 33.00 17.59
CA ASN A 28 -37.16 34.08 16.65
C ASN A 28 -36.24 35.16 17.23
N PHE A 29 -35.60 35.93 16.34
CA PHE A 29 -35.74 37.39 16.38
C PHE A 29 -35.58 37.99 14.97
N ASP A 30 -36.59 38.76 14.57
CA ASP A 30 -36.60 39.75 13.49
C ASP A 30 -35.40 40.71 13.64
N GLY A 31 -34.78 41.31 12.63
CA GLY A 31 -35.22 41.64 11.28
C GLY A 31 -34.72 43.05 11.03
N VAL A 32 -33.83 43.29 10.05
CA VAL A 32 -33.71 44.59 9.38
C VAL A 32 -33.34 44.36 7.93
N ARG A 33 -34.21 44.85 7.06
CA ARG A 33 -34.09 44.93 5.61
C ARG A 33 -33.41 46.26 5.27
N CYS A 34 -32.42 46.27 4.39
CA CYS A 34 -32.27 47.37 3.44
C CYS A 34 -31.66 46.89 2.13
N ARG A 35 -32.28 47.35 1.04
CA ARG A 35 -31.96 47.06 -0.37
C ARG A 35 -31.15 48.22 -0.95
N THR A 36 -30.59 47.99 -2.15
CA THR A 36 -29.99 48.92 -3.15
C THR A 36 -28.59 49.48 -2.83
N SER A 37 -27.63 49.68 -3.75
CA SER A 37 -27.34 49.26 -5.12
C SER A 37 -26.03 49.97 -5.54
N PHE A 38 -25.17 49.31 -6.33
CA PHE A 38 -24.05 49.84 -7.16
C PHE A 38 -22.95 50.74 -6.55
N SER A 39 -21.68 50.30 -6.70
CA SER A 39 -20.73 50.85 -7.71
C SER A 39 -19.31 50.31 -7.51
N PHE A 40 -18.68 49.89 -8.60
CA PHE A 40 -17.26 49.56 -8.66
C PHE A 40 -16.42 50.82 -8.54
N THR A 41 -15.52 50.87 -7.55
CA THR A 41 -14.32 51.72 -7.61
C THR A 41 -13.13 50.94 -7.03
N SER A 42 -12.07 50.86 -7.81
CA SER A 42 -10.84 50.15 -7.46
C SER A 42 -10.07 50.92 -6.39
N LEU A 43 -9.94 50.33 -5.21
CA LEU A 43 -8.97 50.77 -4.20
C LEU A 43 -8.11 49.57 -3.79
N ARG A 44 -6.80 49.68 -4.07
CA ARG A 44 -5.76 48.78 -3.58
C ARG A 44 -5.80 48.76 -2.05
N VAL A 45 -6.30 47.67 -1.47
CA VAL A 45 -6.12 47.35 -0.06
C VAL A 45 -5.03 46.29 0.05
N ARG A 46 -3.96 46.67 0.75
CA ARG A 46 -2.85 45.78 1.11
C ARG A 46 -3.40 44.73 2.08
N VAL A 47 -3.64 43.51 1.60
CA VAL A 47 -4.06 42.41 2.46
C VAL A 47 -2.85 41.97 3.29
N SER A 48 -2.76 42.49 4.51
CA SER A 48 -1.95 41.90 5.56
C SER A 48 -2.46 40.46 5.76
N LYS A 49 -1.59 39.47 5.51
CA LYS A 49 -1.88 38.06 5.78
C LYS A 49 -2.06 37.89 7.29
N ILE A 50 -3.28 37.99 7.78
CA ILE A 50 -3.67 37.54 9.11
C ILE A 50 -3.56 36.01 9.09
N SER A 51 -2.45 35.52 9.63
CA SER A 51 -2.31 34.10 9.95
C SER A 51 -3.00 33.87 11.29
N ILE A 52 -4.21 33.30 11.24
CA ILE A 52 -4.88 32.80 12.44
C ILE A 52 -4.13 31.52 12.84
N ARG A 53 -3.18 31.66 13.76
CA ARG A 53 -2.50 30.53 14.39
C ARG A 53 -3.33 30.08 15.59
N CYS A 54 -4.23 29.12 15.39
CA CYS A 54 -4.78 28.34 16.50
C CYS A 54 -3.63 27.53 17.11
N MET A 55 -3.11 27.96 18.26
CA MET A 55 -2.19 27.14 19.04
C MET A 55 -3.01 26.30 20.00
N SER A 56 -3.32 25.07 19.58
CA SER A 56 -3.74 24.04 20.51
C SER A 56 -2.49 23.29 20.96
N SER A 57 -2.10 23.41 22.22
CA SER A 57 -1.11 22.54 22.84
C SER A 57 -1.72 21.15 23.04
N PHE A 58 -1.88 20.40 21.96
CA PHE A 58 -2.09 18.96 22.00
C PHE A 58 -0.76 18.32 21.66
N THR A 59 -0.46 17.16 22.24
CA THR A 59 0.63 16.30 21.73
C THR A 59 0.33 16.05 20.25
N ASP A 60 1.00 16.78 19.37
CA ASP A 60 0.53 16.97 17.99
C ASP A 60 0.67 15.63 17.24
N VAL A 61 -0.45 14.92 17.13
CA VAL A 61 -0.55 13.73 16.30
C VAL A 61 -0.27 14.22 14.88
N PRO A 62 0.78 13.70 14.21
CA PRO A 62 1.14 14.17 12.89
C PRO A 62 -0.05 14.11 11.94
N THR A 63 -0.15 15.07 11.03
CA THR A 63 -1.15 14.98 9.96
C THR A 63 -0.65 14.10 8.81
N VAL A 64 -1.56 13.59 7.99
CA VAL A 64 -1.21 12.86 6.75
C VAL A 64 -0.29 13.71 5.86
N ALA A 65 -0.53 15.02 5.77
CA ALA A 65 0.28 15.94 4.98
C ALA A 65 1.71 16.04 5.53
N GLU A 66 1.88 16.07 6.85
CA GLU A 66 3.20 16.04 7.49
C GLU A 66 3.93 14.73 7.24
N THR A 67 3.28 13.57 7.40
CA THR A 67 3.91 12.28 7.08
C THR A 67 4.35 12.21 5.61
N LYS A 68 3.51 12.66 4.67
CA LYS A 68 3.89 12.74 3.26
C LYS A 68 5.07 13.68 3.02
N SER A 69 5.06 14.84 3.67
CA SER A 69 6.17 15.80 3.60
C SER A 69 7.46 15.20 4.15
N ASN A 70 7.40 14.50 5.30
CA ASN A 70 8.53 13.81 5.90
C ASN A 70 9.14 12.78 4.95
N PHE A 71 8.31 11.99 4.28
CA PHE A 71 8.78 11.03 3.28
C PHE A 71 9.51 11.71 2.11
N LEU A 72 8.90 12.74 1.51
CA LEU A 72 9.51 13.50 0.41
C LEU A 72 10.72 14.33 0.86
N ASN A 73 10.89 14.52 2.18
CA ASN A 73 12.07 15.15 2.76
C ASN A 73 13.20 14.16 3.02
N ALA A 74 12.88 12.94 3.45
CA ALA A 74 13.85 11.87 3.62
C ALA A 74 14.36 11.32 2.28
N TYR A 75 13.47 11.12 1.30
CA TYR A 75 13.82 10.59 -0.02
C TYR A 75 13.71 11.67 -1.11
N LYS A 76 14.84 12.21 -1.54
CA LYS A 76 14.92 13.33 -2.50
C LYS A 76 15.02 12.94 -3.96
N ARG A 77 15.23 11.65 -4.25
CA ARG A 77 15.41 11.16 -5.63
C ARG A 77 14.05 10.99 -6.32
N PRO A 78 13.98 11.16 -7.64
CA PRO A 78 12.73 10.96 -8.37
C PRO A 78 12.29 9.50 -8.30
N ILE A 79 11.02 9.27 -7.98
CA ILE A 79 10.38 7.95 -8.01
C ILE A 79 9.52 7.88 -9.29
N PRO A 80 9.66 6.85 -10.14
CA PRO A 80 8.79 6.67 -11.31
C PRO A 80 7.31 6.70 -10.91
N SER A 81 6.49 7.36 -11.72
CA SER A 81 5.08 7.67 -11.39
C SER A 81 4.22 6.44 -11.08
N ILE A 82 4.52 5.30 -11.73
CA ILE A 82 3.88 4.00 -11.49
C ILE A 82 3.96 3.58 -10.01
N TYR A 83 5.12 3.79 -9.37
CA TYR A 83 5.37 3.43 -7.98
C TYR A 83 4.93 4.57 -7.06
N ASN A 84 5.24 5.82 -7.41
CA ASN A 84 4.98 6.97 -6.55
C ASN A 84 3.48 7.13 -6.24
N THR A 85 2.59 6.89 -7.21
CA THR A 85 1.14 6.99 -6.97
C THR A 85 0.70 6.04 -5.88
N VAL A 86 1.06 4.76 -6.01
CA VAL A 86 0.68 3.71 -5.05
C VAL A 86 1.39 3.89 -3.72
N LEU A 87 2.67 4.27 -3.71
CA LEU A 87 3.42 4.56 -2.48
C LEU A 87 2.77 5.69 -1.68
N GLN A 88 2.36 6.78 -2.33
CA GLN A 88 1.73 7.91 -1.63
C GLN A 88 0.37 7.54 -1.04
N GLU A 89 -0.41 6.69 -1.70
CA GLU A 89 -1.66 6.14 -1.15
C GLU A 89 -1.39 5.17 0.01
N LEU A 90 -0.39 4.31 -0.15
CA LEU A 90 0.07 3.38 0.89
C LEU A 90 0.49 4.16 2.16
N ILE A 91 1.21 5.27 2.01
CA ILE A 91 1.57 6.17 3.14
C ILE A 91 0.32 6.69 3.85
N VAL A 92 -0.70 7.15 3.11
CA VAL A 92 -1.96 7.62 3.74
C VAL A 92 -2.60 6.51 4.56
N GLN A 93 -2.74 5.33 3.96
CA GLN A 93 -3.39 4.20 4.63
C GLN A 93 -2.62 3.79 5.88
N HIS A 94 -1.30 3.65 5.79
CA HIS A 94 -0.47 3.30 6.93
C HIS A 94 -0.52 4.38 8.03
N HIS A 95 -0.45 5.66 7.66
CA HIS A 95 -0.63 6.77 8.61
C HIS A 95 -1.96 6.65 9.39
N LEU A 96 -3.06 6.45 8.67
CA LEU A 96 -4.39 6.32 9.29
C LEU A 96 -4.51 5.09 10.20
N MET A 97 -3.64 4.09 10.07
CA MET A 97 -3.58 2.95 10.97
C MET A 97 -2.65 3.20 12.15
N ARG A 98 -1.46 3.76 11.89
CA ARG A 98 -0.42 4.04 12.88
C ARG A 98 -0.90 4.99 13.97
N TYR A 99 -1.72 5.98 13.61
CA TYR A 99 -2.21 7.00 14.52
C TYR A 99 -3.65 6.73 15.01
N LYS A 100 -4.19 5.51 14.81
CA LYS A 100 -5.42 5.11 15.50
C LYS A 100 -5.16 5.02 17.00
N ARG A 101 -6.13 5.43 17.81
CA ARG A 101 -6.07 5.31 19.28
C ARG A 101 -5.78 3.88 19.77
N THR A 102 -6.28 2.88 19.04
CA THR A 102 -6.15 1.46 19.37
C THR A 102 -4.88 0.84 18.79
N HIS A 103 -4.09 1.59 18.02
CA HIS A 103 -2.94 1.05 17.32
C HIS A 103 -1.90 0.54 18.31
N ARG A 104 -1.45 -0.68 18.05
CA ARG A 104 -0.31 -1.30 18.71
C ARG A 104 0.42 -2.10 17.65
N TYR A 105 1.72 -1.90 17.53
CA TYR A 105 2.57 -2.66 16.63
C TYR A 105 2.43 -4.16 16.89
N ASP A 106 2.49 -4.94 15.82
CA ASP A 106 2.51 -6.39 15.87
C ASP A 106 3.36 -6.95 14.72
N ALA A 107 4.09 -8.03 14.98
CA ALA A 107 5.04 -8.59 14.02
C ALA A 107 4.33 -9.20 12.79
N VAL A 108 3.09 -9.67 12.94
CA VAL A 108 2.27 -10.20 11.84
C VAL A 108 1.89 -9.09 10.86
N PHE A 109 1.55 -7.91 11.38
CA PHE A 109 1.33 -6.69 10.61
C PHE A 109 2.59 -6.28 9.86
N ALA A 110 3.74 -6.27 10.54
CA ALA A 110 5.01 -5.94 9.92
C ALA A 110 5.33 -6.88 8.76
N LEU A 111 5.18 -8.20 8.97
CA LEU A 111 5.31 -9.21 7.94
C LEU A 111 4.42 -8.88 6.72
N GLY A 112 3.12 -8.68 6.95
CA GLY A 112 2.20 -8.41 5.85
C GLY A 112 2.47 -7.08 5.13
N PHE A 113 2.89 -6.03 5.86
CA PHE A 113 3.29 -4.77 5.25
C PHE A 113 4.55 -4.93 4.40
N VAL A 114 5.58 -5.60 4.92
CA VAL A 114 6.84 -5.88 4.20
C VAL A 114 6.55 -6.69 2.94
N THR A 115 5.70 -7.73 3.01
CA THR A 115 5.26 -8.50 1.84
C THR A 115 4.61 -7.62 0.78
N VAL A 116 3.66 -6.75 1.17
CA VAL A 116 3.01 -5.83 0.22
C VAL A 116 4.00 -4.84 -0.39
N PHE A 117 4.90 -4.29 0.43
CA PHE A 117 5.87 -3.30 -0.02
C PHE A 117 6.84 -3.92 -1.03
N ASP A 118 7.40 -5.10 -0.73
CA ASP A 118 8.35 -5.76 -1.62
C ASP A 118 7.68 -6.19 -2.93
N GLN A 119 6.45 -6.71 -2.88
CA GLN A 119 5.68 -7.02 -4.10
C GLN A 119 5.33 -5.76 -4.90
N LEU A 120 4.97 -4.66 -4.23
CA LEU A 120 4.73 -3.39 -4.90
C LEU A 120 6.00 -2.89 -5.61
N MET A 121 7.13 -2.97 -4.94
CA MET A 121 8.43 -2.46 -5.41
C MET A 121 9.21 -3.46 -6.27
N GLU A 122 8.67 -4.65 -6.53
CA GLU A 122 9.25 -5.61 -7.46
C GLU A 122 9.39 -4.97 -8.86
N GLY A 123 10.54 -5.20 -9.49
CA GLY A 123 10.91 -4.60 -10.78
C GLY A 123 11.39 -3.15 -10.70
N TYR A 124 11.53 -2.57 -9.50
CA TYR A 124 12.11 -1.24 -9.34
C TYR A 124 13.59 -1.24 -9.82
N PRO A 125 14.08 -0.20 -10.53
CA PRO A 125 15.38 -0.27 -11.22
C PRO A 125 16.64 -0.44 -10.36
N SER A 126 16.60 -0.09 -9.08
CA SER A 126 17.73 -0.21 -8.14
C SER A 126 17.26 -0.78 -6.81
N ASP A 127 17.94 -1.82 -6.34
CA ASP A 127 17.67 -2.45 -5.06
C ASP A 127 18.05 -1.54 -3.89
N GLU A 128 19.13 -0.77 -4.03
CA GLU A 128 19.55 0.24 -3.06
C GLU A 128 18.49 1.33 -2.89
N ASP A 129 17.87 1.75 -4.00
CA ASP A 129 16.80 2.72 -4.00
C ASP A 129 15.52 2.15 -3.40
N ARG A 130 15.19 0.89 -3.71
CA ARG A 130 14.06 0.19 -3.09
C ARG A 130 14.19 0.19 -1.56
N GLU A 131 15.36 -0.17 -1.05
CA GLU A 131 15.59 -0.19 0.40
C GLU A 131 15.63 1.23 0.99
N ALA A 132 16.27 2.19 0.32
CA ALA A 132 16.25 3.59 0.76
C ALA A 132 14.82 4.18 0.82
N ILE A 133 13.95 3.79 -0.11
CA ILE A 133 12.52 4.17 -0.11
C ILE A 133 11.81 3.52 1.07
N PHE A 134 12.00 2.22 1.32
CA PHE A 134 11.42 1.51 2.46
C PHE A 134 11.79 2.19 3.79
N GLN A 135 13.08 2.43 3.97
CA GLN A 135 13.66 3.07 5.14
C GLN A 135 13.11 4.48 5.34
N SER A 136 13.04 5.28 4.27
CA SER A 136 12.45 6.64 4.31
C SER A 136 10.96 6.63 4.60
N TYR A 137 10.23 5.65 4.05
CA TYR A 137 8.79 5.47 4.24
C TYR A 137 8.47 5.19 5.71
N ILE A 138 9.14 4.21 6.33
CA ILE A 138 8.85 3.82 7.72
C ILE A 138 9.25 4.93 8.69
N ARG A 139 10.40 5.57 8.45
CA ARG A 139 10.84 6.72 9.26
C ARG A 139 9.88 7.91 9.16
N ALA A 140 9.22 8.11 8.01
CA ALA A 140 8.22 9.18 7.85
C ALA A 140 7.00 8.99 8.79
N LEU A 141 6.70 7.74 9.16
CA LEU A 141 5.67 7.36 10.12
C LEU A 141 6.14 7.44 11.58
N LYS A 142 7.41 7.80 11.82
CA LYS A 142 8.09 7.77 13.13
C LYS A 142 8.21 6.35 13.70
N GLU A 143 8.55 5.40 12.84
CA GLU A 143 8.79 4.01 13.21
C GLU A 143 10.20 3.57 12.77
N ASP A 144 10.60 2.39 13.24
CA ASP A 144 11.90 1.82 12.96
C ASP A 144 11.81 0.77 11.83
N PRO A 145 12.40 1.04 10.65
CA PRO A 145 12.40 0.09 9.53
C PRO A 145 13.12 -1.23 9.83
N ASP A 146 14.14 -1.22 10.70
CA ASP A 146 14.92 -2.42 10.98
C ASP A 146 14.10 -3.40 11.82
N ILE A 147 13.25 -2.90 12.72
CA ILE A 147 12.27 -3.72 13.45
C ILE A 147 11.34 -4.44 12.48
N TYR A 148 10.80 -3.73 11.48
CA TYR A 148 9.90 -4.32 10.49
C TYR A 148 10.58 -5.43 9.67
N ARG A 149 11.79 -5.18 9.15
CA ARG A 149 12.55 -6.16 8.37
C ARG A 149 12.94 -7.38 9.21
N ASN A 150 13.42 -7.15 10.43
CA ASN A 150 13.87 -8.23 11.32
C ASN A 150 12.71 -9.11 11.80
N ASP A 151 11.60 -8.51 12.22
CA ASP A 151 10.43 -9.27 12.66
C ASP A 151 9.77 -10.00 11.50
N ALA A 152 9.65 -9.38 10.32
CA ALA A 152 9.17 -10.08 9.13
C ALA A 152 10.05 -11.31 8.85
N LYS A 153 11.37 -11.14 8.73
CA LYS A 153 12.31 -12.24 8.49
C LYS A 153 12.21 -13.35 9.53
N LYS A 154 12.11 -13.00 10.81
CA LYS A 154 11.95 -13.95 11.93
C LYS A 154 10.67 -14.77 11.78
N LEU A 155 9.55 -14.13 11.44
CA LEU A 155 8.29 -14.84 11.21
C LEU A 155 8.37 -15.72 9.95
N GLU A 156 9.05 -15.28 8.90
CA GLU A 156 9.24 -16.07 7.67
C GLU A 156 10.07 -17.33 7.93
N GLU A 157 11.19 -17.21 8.64
CA GLU A 157 12.06 -18.33 9.03
C GLU A 157 11.30 -19.31 9.93
N TRP A 158 10.56 -18.79 10.92
CA TRP A 158 9.74 -19.62 11.79
C TRP A 158 8.66 -20.37 11.01
N ALA A 159 7.92 -19.66 10.14
CA ALA A 159 6.84 -20.23 9.33
C ALA A 159 7.35 -21.32 8.38
N SER A 160 8.51 -21.11 7.75
CA SER A 160 9.13 -22.08 6.83
C SER A 160 9.52 -23.39 7.52
N ALA A 161 9.74 -23.36 8.83
CA ALA A 161 9.97 -24.56 9.64
C ALA A 161 8.66 -25.22 10.15
N GLN A 162 7.49 -24.66 9.82
CA GLN A 162 6.20 -25.17 10.27
C GLN A 162 5.49 -26.00 9.19
N ASN A 163 4.49 -26.77 9.66
CA ASN A 163 3.44 -27.38 8.84
C ASN A 163 2.06 -26.94 9.37
N ALA A 164 0.99 -27.38 8.73
CA ALA A 164 -0.38 -26.95 9.05
C ALA A 164 -0.77 -27.19 10.53
N SER A 165 -0.26 -28.23 11.19
CA SER A 165 -0.59 -28.54 12.58
C SER A 165 0.31 -27.82 13.58
N SER A 166 1.61 -27.72 13.28
CA SER A 166 2.58 -27.04 14.15
C SER A 166 2.37 -25.52 14.19
N LEU A 167 1.91 -24.95 13.07
CA LEU A 167 1.60 -23.52 12.95
C LEU A 167 0.41 -23.09 13.81
N VAL A 168 -0.59 -23.95 13.99
CA VAL A 168 -1.79 -23.66 14.81
C VAL A 168 -1.56 -23.99 16.30
N SER A 169 -0.59 -24.85 16.61
CA SER A 169 -0.26 -25.26 17.99
C SER A 169 0.80 -24.37 18.65
N PHE A 170 0.97 -23.13 18.17
CA PHE A 170 1.89 -22.15 18.77
C PHE A 170 1.60 -21.89 20.26
N SER A 171 0.34 -22.02 20.69
CA SER A 171 -0.07 -21.76 22.09
C SER A 171 0.51 -22.75 23.10
N SER A 172 0.87 -23.96 22.67
CA SER A 172 1.44 -25.01 23.54
C SER A 172 2.95 -25.10 23.48
N ARG A 173 3.61 -24.22 22.72
CA ARG A 173 5.06 -24.23 22.48
C ARG A 173 5.69 -22.96 23.04
N GLU A 174 6.97 -23.04 23.37
CA GLU A 174 7.75 -21.88 23.78
C GLU A 174 8.74 -21.48 22.70
N GLY A 175 8.91 -20.18 22.53
CA GLY A 175 9.73 -19.57 21.50
C GLY A 175 9.35 -18.11 21.32
N GLU A 176 10.23 -17.36 20.67
CA GLU A 176 10.04 -15.91 20.51
C GLU A 176 8.80 -15.60 19.67
N VAL A 177 8.65 -16.27 18.52
CA VAL A 177 7.48 -16.09 17.62
C VAL A 177 6.22 -16.63 18.26
N GLU A 178 6.28 -17.79 18.93
CA GLU A 178 5.17 -18.34 19.70
C GLU A 178 4.68 -17.34 20.77
N GLY A 179 5.60 -16.68 21.48
CA GLY A 179 5.30 -15.61 22.43
C GLY A 179 4.61 -14.41 21.78
N MET A 180 5.08 -13.96 20.62
CA MET A 180 4.44 -12.89 19.85
C MET A 180 3.00 -13.27 19.43
N LEU A 181 2.79 -14.50 18.95
CA LEU A 181 1.47 -14.99 18.55
C LEU A 181 0.53 -15.17 19.75
N LYS A 182 1.05 -15.59 20.91
CA LYS A 182 0.29 -15.65 22.17
C LYS A 182 -0.18 -14.26 22.61
N ASP A 183 0.70 -13.25 22.63
CA ASP A 183 0.33 -11.85 22.95
C ASP A 183 -0.77 -11.35 22.00
N ILE A 184 -0.64 -11.61 20.70
CA ILE A 184 -1.68 -11.26 19.71
C ILE A 184 -3.01 -11.94 20.05
N ALA A 185 -2.98 -13.25 20.33
CA ALA A 185 -4.18 -14.04 20.63
C ALA A 185 -4.89 -13.55 21.91
N GLU A 186 -4.12 -13.18 22.94
CA GLU A 186 -4.64 -12.62 24.19
C GLU A 186 -5.28 -11.25 23.95
N ARG A 187 -4.61 -10.36 23.22
CA ARG A 187 -5.17 -9.04 22.88
C ARG A 187 -6.43 -9.13 22.03
N ALA A 188 -6.49 -10.07 21.09
CA ALA A 188 -7.65 -10.29 20.24
C ALA A 188 -8.85 -10.89 20.99
N ARG A 189 -8.61 -11.59 22.11
CA ARG A 189 -9.66 -12.12 22.99
C ARG A 189 -10.35 -11.03 23.82
N GLY A 190 -9.66 -9.93 24.09
CA GLY A 190 -10.16 -8.82 24.89
C GLY A 190 -11.42 -8.14 24.32
N ASP A 191 -11.98 -7.23 25.10
CA ASP A 191 -13.27 -6.55 24.93
C ASP A 191 -13.31 -5.46 23.83
N GLY A 192 -12.52 -5.62 22.75
CA GLY A 192 -12.85 -4.99 21.46
C GLY A 192 -11.96 -3.83 21.00
N SER A 193 -10.67 -3.82 21.34
CA SER A 193 -9.72 -2.81 20.83
C SER A 193 -8.57 -3.37 20.01
N PHE A 194 -8.62 -4.64 19.58
CA PHE A 194 -7.59 -5.18 18.70
C PHE A 194 -7.59 -4.44 17.35
N SER A 195 -6.45 -3.81 17.02
CA SER A 195 -6.28 -3.06 15.77
C SER A 195 -6.02 -3.96 14.59
N TYR A 196 -7.05 -4.68 14.18
CA TYR A 196 -7.03 -5.45 12.94
C TYR A 196 -6.80 -4.52 11.73
N SER A 197 -6.04 -5.03 10.75
CA SER A 197 -5.81 -4.35 9.47
C SER A 197 -5.68 -5.35 8.33
N ARG A 198 -5.74 -4.83 7.10
CA ARG A 198 -5.46 -5.63 5.91
C ARG A 198 -4.04 -6.19 5.90
N PHE A 199 -3.03 -5.43 6.35
CA PHE A 199 -1.67 -5.96 6.44
C PHE A 199 -1.58 -7.10 7.45
N PHE A 200 -2.33 -7.05 8.55
CA PHE A 200 -2.43 -8.19 9.46
C PHE A 200 -2.99 -9.43 8.75
N ALA A 201 -4.05 -9.29 7.96
CA ALA A 201 -4.62 -10.39 7.16
C ALA A 201 -3.58 -11.00 6.20
N ILE A 202 -2.82 -10.15 5.52
CA ILE A 202 -1.77 -10.55 4.57
C ILE A 202 -0.61 -11.22 5.31
N GLY A 203 -0.26 -10.76 6.51
CA GLY A 203 0.72 -11.43 7.37
C GLY A 203 0.29 -12.85 7.76
N LEU A 204 -0.99 -13.06 8.12
CA LEU A 204 -1.51 -14.40 8.36
C LEU A 204 -1.47 -15.29 7.12
N PHE A 205 -1.79 -14.72 5.97
CA PHE A 205 -1.67 -15.40 4.69
C PHE A 205 -0.22 -15.80 4.41
N ARG A 206 0.73 -14.88 4.60
CA ARG A 206 2.17 -15.11 4.39
C ARG A 206 2.73 -16.20 5.31
N LEU A 207 2.31 -16.24 6.59
CA LEU A 207 2.67 -17.31 7.51
C LEU A 207 2.21 -18.69 7.00
N LEU A 208 0.99 -18.78 6.50
CA LEU A 208 0.44 -20.04 5.96
C LEU A 208 1.15 -20.47 4.68
N GLU A 209 1.37 -19.51 3.79
CA GLU A 209 2.04 -19.70 2.51
C GLU A 209 3.47 -20.23 2.66
N LEU A 210 4.22 -19.69 3.62
CA LEU A 210 5.59 -20.12 3.88
C LEU A 210 5.67 -21.46 4.61
N SER A 211 4.62 -21.83 5.34
CA SER A 211 4.59 -23.14 5.96
C SER A 211 4.41 -24.24 4.91
N ASN A 212 5.01 -25.40 5.15
CA ASN A 212 4.81 -26.61 4.34
C ASN A 212 3.36 -27.15 4.44
N ALA A 213 2.40 -26.34 4.92
CA ALA A 213 0.97 -26.58 4.83
C ALA A 213 0.42 -26.41 3.41
N THR A 214 1.15 -25.72 2.54
CA THR A 214 0.82 -25.50 1.12
C THR A 214 2.09 -25.74 0.31
N GLU A 215 2.04 -26.67 -0.66
CA GLU A 215 3.13 -26.82 -1.64
C GLU A 215 3.47 -25.45 -2.26
N PRO A 216 4.75 -25.11 -2.48
CA PRO A 216 5.22 -23.77 -2.87
C PRO A 216 4.69 -23.24 -4.21
N THR A 217 3.88 -24.02 -4.94
CA THR A 217 3.20 -23.67 -6.19
C THR A 217 1.91 -22.86 -6.02
N VAL A 218 1.35 -22.77 -4.80
CA VAL A 218 0.07 -22.07 -4.57
C VAL A 218 0.13 -20.58 -4.93
N LEU A 219 1.29 -19.93 -4.76
CA LEU A 219 1.44 -18.52 -5.09
C LEU A 219 1.36 -18.23 -6.58
N GLU A 220 2.08 -18.98 -7.40
CA GLU A 220 2.14 -18.77 -8.85
C GLU A 220 0.79 -19.10 -9.53
N GLN A 221 -0.02 -19.95 -8.89
CA GLN A 221 -1.29 -20.44 -9.45
C GLN A 221 -2.54 -19.79 -8.85
N VAL A 222 -2.52 -19.23 -7.64
CA VAL A 222 -3.63 -18.40 -7.12
C VAL A 222 -3.86 -17.14 -7.97
N TYR A 223 -2.83 -16.68 -8.68
CA TYR A 223 -2.95 -15.63 -9.71
C TYR A 223 -3.67 -16.10 -10.99
N ASP A 224 -3.60 -17.39 -11.38
CA ASP A 224 -4.25 -17.94 -12.60
C ASP A 224 -5.71 -18.41 -12.34
N LEU A 225 -6.10 -18.59 -11.08
CA LEU A 225 -7.39 -19.22 -10.70
C LEU A 225 -8.63 -18.30 -10.77
N SER A 226 -8.56 -17.12 -11.39
CA SER A 226 -9.78 -16.32 -11.67
C SER A 226 -10.36 -16.58 -13.07
N GLY A 227 -9.73 -17.45 -13.87
CA GLY A 227 -10.17 -17.71 -15.25
C GLY A 227 -10.23 -19.19 -15.67
N LYS A 228 -9.55 -20.11 -14.97
CA LYS A 228 -9.70 -21.55 -15.23
C LYS A 228 -10.67 -22.14 -14.21
N LEU A 229 -11.76 -22.73 -14.72
CA LEU A 229 -12.65 -23.60 -13.96
C LEU A 229 -11.81 -24.52 -13.07
N LEU A 230 -12.19 -24.63 -11.79
CA LEU A 230 -11.65 -25.58 -10.83
C LEU A 230 -11.58 -26.98 -11.46
N THR A 231 -10.43 -27.35 -12.03
CA THR A 231 -10.16 -28.75 -12.30
C THR A 231 -10.04 -29.43 -10.94
N MET A 232 -10.61 -30.64 -10.80
CA MET A 232 -10.67 -31.41 -9.55
C MET A 232 -9.30 -31.61 -8.87
N GLU A 233 -8.22 -31.37 -9.61
CA GLU A 233 -6.82 -31.41 -9.18
C GLU A 233 -6.44 -30.36 -8.13
N TRP A 234 -7.05 -29.16 -8.15
CA TRP A 234 -6.69 -28.04 -7.24
C TRP A 234 -7.52 -27.95 -5.97
N LEU A 235 -8.64 -28.66 -5.95
CA LEU A 235 -9.59 -28.65 -4.84
C LEU A 235 -8.91 -29.06 -3.50
N PRO A 236 -8.01 -30.06 -3.45
CA PRO A 236 -7.32 -30.43 -2.22
C PRO A 236 -6.50 -29.28 -1.62
N HIS A 237 -5.67 -28.60 -2.42
CA HIS A 237 -4.83 -27.49 -1.93
C HIS A 237 -5.66 -26.32 -1.43
N TYR A 238 -6.72 -25.94 -2.16
CA TYR A 238 -7.64 -24.88 -1.73
C TYR A 238 -8.36 -25.24 -0.42
N LEU A 239 -8.80 -26.48 -0.26
CA LEU A 239 -9.45 -26.95 0.96
C LEU A 239 -8.48 -26.99 2.14
N ILE A 240 -7.24 -27.42 1.93
CA ILE A 240 -6.19 -27.40 2.96
C ILE A 240 -5.92 -25.97 3.40
N PHE A 241 -5.68 -25.06 2.46
CA PHE A 241 -5.47 -23.65 2.77
C PHE A 241 -6.64 -23.05 3.56
N LYS A 242 -7.88 -23.27 3.09
CA LYS A 242 -9.11 -22.78 3.75
C LYS A 242 -9.30 -23.37 5.14
N HIS A 243 -8.90 -24.62 5.35
CA HIS A 243 -8.95 -25.26 6.66
C HIS A 243 -7.88 -24.69 7.61
N SER A 244 -6.64 -24.56 7.14
CA SER A 244 -5.51 -24.02 7.91
C SER A 244 -5.76 -22.57 8.32
N ILE A 245 -6.25 -21.71 7.43
CA ILE A 245 -6.58 -20.31 7.78
C ILE A 245 -7.72 -20.23 8.80
N THR A 246 -8.72 -21.12 8.71
CA THR A 246 -9.80 -21.20 9.70
C THR A 246 -9.25 -21.52 11.09
N ARG A 247 -8.35 -22.50 11.16
CA ARG A 247 -7.72 -22.94 12.41
C ARG A 247 -6.79 -21.87 12.99
N LEU A 248 -5.99 -21.22 12.16
CA LEU A 248 -5.12 -20.13 12.59
C LEU A 248 -5.92 -18.93 13.12
N CYS A 249 -6.99 -18.52 12.42
CA CYS A 249 -7.87 -17.46 12.88
C CYS A 249 -8.50 -17.80 14.24
N ALA A 250 -8.95 -19.05 14.42
CA ALA A 250 -9.52 -19.51 15.68
C ALA A 250 -8.49 -19.47 16.83
N ALA A 251 -7.26 -19.95 16.57
CA ALA A 251 -6.19 -19.94 17.58
C ALA A 251 -5.79 -18.51 17.99
N LEU A 252 -5.83 -17.56 17.05
CA LEU A 252 -5.52 -16.14 17.30
C LEU A 252 -6.73 -15.32 17.79
N ASN A 253 -7.92 -15.90 17.94
CA ASN A 253 -9.16 -15.17 18.25
C ASN A 253 -9.51 -14.05 17.22
N ILE A 254 -9.21 -14.29 15.93
CA ILE A 254 -9.43 -13.32 14.84
C ILE A 254 -10.68 -13.69 14.03
N ASN A 255 -11.44 -12.68 13.62
CA ASN A 255 -12.63 -12.85 12.78
C ASN A 255 -12.24 -13.33 11.36
N LYS A 256 -12.48 -14.61 11.07
CA LYS A 256 -12.21 -15.22 9.76
C LYS A 256 -12.86 -14.47 8.59
N ARG A 257 -14.10 -13.99 8.73
CA ARG A 257 -14.81 -13.29 7.63
C ARG A 257 -14.11 -11.99 7.23
N SER A 258 -13.46 -11.33 8.18
CA SER A 258 -12.69 -10.11 7.90
C SER A 258 -11.41 -10.45 7.12
N VAL A 259 -10.73 -11.52 7.53
CA VAL A 259 -9.56 -12.06 6.83
C VAL A 259 -9.90 -12.47 5.40
N ASP A 260 -10.94 -13.28 5.19
CA ASP A 260 -11.35 -13.71 3.84
C ASP A 260 -11.60 -12.49 2.92
N ARG A 261 -12.35 -11.49 3.41
CA ARG A 261 -12.67 -10.28 2.65
C ARG A 261 -11.42 -9.48 2.27
N ASP A 262 -10.51 -9.28 3.22
CA ASP A 262 -9.31 -8.47 2.98
C ASP A 262 -8.30 -9.20 2.08
N LEU A 263 -8.25 -10.54 2.13
CA LEU A 263 -7.46 -11.34 1.19
C LEU A 263 -8.02 -11.31 -0.23
N ASP A 264 -9.35 -11.33 -0.39
CA ASP A 264 -9.98 -11.14 -1.71
C ASP A 264 -9.66 -9.76 -2.29
N VAL A 265 -9.70 -8.71 -1.46
CA VAL A 265 -9.32 -7.35 -1.88
C VAL A 265 -7.84 -7.28 -2.25
N TYR A 266 -6.96 -7.90 -1.46
CA TYR A 266 -5.52 -7.93 -1.72
C TYR A 266 -5.19 -8.63 -3.04
N ARG A 267 -5.78 -9.81 -3.28
CA ARG A 267 -5.64 -10.53 -4.54
C ARG A 267 -6.02 -9.66 -5.74
N ASN A 268 -7.18 -9.01 -5.67
CA ASN A 268 -7.66 -8.13 -6.73
C ASN A 268 -6.74 -6.91 -6.96
N LEU A 269 -6.11 -6.38 -5.91
CA LEU A 269 -5.13 -5.30 -6.02
C LEU A 269 -3.85 -5.78 -6.71
N LEU A 270 -3.32 -6.93 -6.28
CA LEU A 270 -2.09 -7.50 -6.86
C LEU A 270 -2.26 -7.81 -8.34
N SER A 271 -3.37 -8.44 -8.75
CA SER A 271 -3.63 -8.71 -10.17
C SER A 271 -3.60 -7.44 -11.02
N LYS A 272 -4.11 -6.32 -10.50
CA LYS A 272 -4.06 -5.02 -11.19
C LYS A 272 -2.64 -4.44 -11.24
N LEU A 273 -1.86 -4.59 -10.16
CA LEU A 273 -0.47 -4.13 -10.11
C LEU A 273 0.41 -4.92 -11.10
N VAL A 274 0.24 -6.24 -11.19
CA VAL A 274 0.96 -7.08 -12.16
C VAL A 274 0.65 -6.64 -13.59
N GLN A 275 -0.63 -6.49 -13.94
CA GLN A 275 -1.04 -6.00 -15.26
C GLN A 275 -0.45 -4.60 -15.57
N ALA A 276 -0.48 -3.68 -14.60
CA ALA A 276 0.07 -2.35 -14.78
C ALA A 276 1.59 -2.36 -14.99
N LYS A 277 2.32 -3.25 -14.31
CA LYS A 277 3.77 -3.42 -14.47
C LYS A 277 4.13 -4.00 -15.83
N GLU A 278 3.39 -5.00 -16.31
CA GLU A 278 3.59 -5.58 -17.65
C GLU A 278 3.40 -4.52 -18.74
N LEU A 279 2.31 -3.75 -18.67
CA LEU A 279 2.05 -2.66 -19.62
C LEU A 279 3.14 -1.58 -19.58
N LEU A 280 3.68 -1.26 -18.40
CA LEU A 280 4.77 -0.31 -18.26
C LEU A 280 6.07 -0.88 -18.82
N LYS A 281 6.40 -2.14 -18.54
CA LYS A 281 7.58 -2.80 -19.08
C LYS A 281 7.55 -2.76 -20.61
N GLU A 282 6.43 -3.12 -21.22
CA GLU A 282 6.24 -2.98 -22.66
C GLU A 282 6.40 -1.54 -23.15
N TYR A 283 5.85 -0.56 -22.42
CA TYR A 283 5.98 0.84 -22.80
C TYR A 283 7.44 1.31 -22.75
N VAL A 284 8.18 0.98 -21.69
CA VAL A 284 9.60 1.32 -21.53
C VAL A 284 10.43 0.65 -22.63
N ASP A 285 10.18 -0.62 -22.91
CA ASP A 285 10.90 -1.36 -23.95
C ASP A 285 10.62 -0.78 -25.35
N ARG A 286 9.36 -0.41 -25.63
CA ARG A 286 8.99 0.31 -26.86
C ARG A 286 9.71 1.66 -26.98
N GLU A 287 9.79 2.43 -25.89
CA GLU A 287 10.46 3.73 -25.91
C GLU A 287 11.98 3.60 -26.04
N LYS A 288 12.59 2.56 -25.45
CA LYS A 288 14.02 2.23 -25.67
C LYS A 288 14.27 1.89 -27.14
N LYS A 289 13.47 0.99 -27.73
CA LYS A 289 13.57 0.61 -29.14
C LYS A 289 13.44 1.83 -30.07
N LYS A 290 12.45 2.70 -29.84
CA LYS A 290 12.30 3.94 -30.62
C LYS A 290 13.50 4.88 -30.47
N ARG A 291 14.13 4.94 -29.29
CA ARG A 291 15.35 5.75 -29.08
C ARG A 291 16.53 5.16 -29.83
N GLU A 292 16.71 3.85 -29.79
CA GLU A 292 17.74 3.14 -30.54
C GLU A 292 17.58 3.36 -32.05
N GLU A 293 16.36 3.21 -32.59
CA GLU A 293 16.05 3.48 -34.01
C GLU A 293 16.36 4.94 -34.41
N ARG A 294 16.12 5.92 -33.52
CA ARG A 294 16.47 7.33 -33.75
C ARG A 294 17.96 7.59 -33.75
N VAL A 295 18.70 6.94 -32.85
CA VAL A 295 20.16 7.05 -32.81
C VAL A 295 20.79 6.38 -34.03
N GLU A 296 20.27 5.23 -34.47
CA GLU A 296 20.74 4.52 -35.65
C GLU A 296 20.47 5.31 -36.94
N SER A 297 19.27 5.89 -37.06
CA SER A 297 18.93 6.75 -38.20
C SER A 297 19.73 8.05 -38.22
N GLN A 298 20.04 8.65 -37.06
CA GLN A 298 20.95 9.80 -36.98
C GLN A 298 22.37 9.42 -37.43
N LYS A 299 22.93 8.32 -36.93
CA LYS A 299 24.26 7.82 -37.36
C LYS A 299 24.32 7.53 -38.85
N ALA A 300 23.28 6.90 -39.40
CA ALA A 300 23.18 6.64 -40.84
C ALA A 300 23.13 7.95 -41.64
N SER A 301 22.37 8.96 -41.17
CA SER A 301 22.30 10.27 -41.83
C SER A 301 23.62 11.05 -41.77
N GLU A 302 24.35 10.98 -40.65
CA GLU A 302 25.67 11.60 -40.48
C GLU A 302 26.73 10.92 -41.35
N ALA A 303 26.69 9.58 -41.48
CA ALA A 303 27.57 8.83 -42.36
C ALA A 303 27.37 9.20 -43.84
N VAL A 304 26.11 9.35 -44.29
CA VAL A 304 25.79 9.78 -45.66
C VAL A 304 26.26 11.22 -45.92
N ALA A 305 26.08 12.13 -44.97
CA ALA A 305 26.55 13.51 -45.09
C ALA A 305 28.09 13.60 -45.20
N LYS A 306 28.82 12.77 -44.44
CA LYS A 306 30.28 12.71 -44.50
C LYS A 306 30.78 12.20 -45.86
N CYS A 307 30.17 11.13 -46.39
CA CYS A 307 30.50 10.61 -47.72
C CYS A 307 30.26 11.64 -48.84
N LEU A 308 29.17 12.42 -48.77
CA LEU A 308 28.86 13.45 -49.77
C LEU A 308 29.75 14.70 -49.65
N GLY A 309 30.22 15.04 -48.45
CA GLY A 309 31.18 16.13 -48.23
C GLY A 309 32.55 15.86 -48.87
N ASP A 310 32.99 14.61 -48.88
CA ASP A 310 34.28 14.20 -49.48
C ASP A 310 34.25 14.25 -51.02
N TYR A 311 33.10 14.09 -51.66
CA TYR A 311 32.96 14.24 -53.13
C TYR A 311 33.08 15.68 -53.62
N HIS A 312 32.81 16.68 -52.76
CA HIS A 312 32.92 18.09 -53.16
C HIS A 312 34.35 18.65 -53.12
N TYR A 313 35.32 17.93 -52.53
CA TYR A 313 36.73 18.35 -52.47
C TYR A 313 37.62 17.65 -53.52
N ALA A 314 37.15 16.59 -54.18
CA ALA A 314 37.90 15.85 -55.19
C ALA A 314 37.72 16.35 -56.64
N GLY A 315 37.03 17.48 -56.84
CA GLY A 315 36.63 18.01 -58.15
C GLY A 315 37.12 19.42 -58.51
N ARG A 316 38.26 19.89 -57.98
CA ARG A 316 38.92 21.13 -58.43
C ARG A 316 40.34 20.88 -58.88
#